data_AF-A0A381QEK8-F1
#
_entry.id   AF-A0A381QEK8-F1
#
_cell.length_a   1.000
_cell.length_b   1.000
_cell.length_c   1.000
_cell.angle_alpha   90.00
_cell.angle_beta   90.00
_cell.angle_gamma   90.00
#
_symmetry.space_group_name_H-M   'P 1'
#
loop_
_entity.id
_entity.type
_entity.pdbx_description
1 polymer ?
#
loop_
_entity_poly.entity_id
_entity_poly.type
_entity_poly.pdbx_seq_one_letter_code
_entity_poly.pdbx_strand_id
1 'polypeptide(L)'
;MGKYLKHPFGQALLVLVVAYFLLDYGIAYMSPLLGLASDPVPIPNSVLLQYLVTVSVGILLWVSDNDTRWAEFKAPMHQVMVDPDLKIARISLMVLAPVLVAFLTFSQV
;
A
#
# COMPACT_ATOMS: atom_id res chain seq x y z
N MET A 1 9.63 -17.45 4.71
CA MET A 1 8.67 -16.34 4.90
C MET A 1 9.15 -15.21 5.83
N GLY A 2 9.79 -15.47 6.98
CA GLY A 2 10.04 -14.43 8.01
C GLY A 2 11.09 -13.34 7.70
N LYS A 3 11.83 -13.40 6.58
CA LYS A 3 12.89 -12.42 6.27
C LYS A 3 12.35 -11.14 5.62
N TYR A 4 11.27 -11.23 4.83
CA TYR A 4 10.63 -10.06 4.20
C TYR A 4 9.82 -9.21 5.19
N LEU A 5 9.26 -9.83 6.25
CA LEU A 5 8.55 -9.13 7.33
C LEU A 5 9.48 -8.34 8.28
N LYS A 6 10.78 -8.64 8.26
CA LYS A 6 11.80 -7.90 9.02
C LYS A 6 12.35 -6.71 8.24
N HIS A 7 12.15 -6.68 6.92
CA HIS A 7 12.66 -5.62 6.07
C HIS A 7 11.74 -4.39 6.14
N PRO A 8 12.27 -3.15 6.27
CA PRO A 8 11.47 -1.93 6.40
C PRO A 8 10.43 -1.77 5.27
N PHE A 9 10.79 -2.14 4.03
CA PHE A 9 9.88 -2.13 2.90
C PHE A 9 8.69 -3.09 3.07
N GLY A 10 8.93 -4.31 3.54
CA GLY A 10 7.87 -5.28 3.78
C GLY A 10 6.97 -4.89 4.95
N GLN A 11 7.53 -4.26 5.98
CA GLN A 11 6.78 -3.70 7.10
C GLN A 11 5.89 -2.54 6.65
N ALA A 12 6.43 -1.60 5.88
CA ALA A 12 5.66 -0.51 5.27
C ALA A 12 4.49 -1.04 4.43
N LEU A 13 4.75 -2.00 3.56
CA LEU A 13 3.72 -2.63 2.73
C LEU A 13 2.66 -3.32 3.58
N LEU A 14 3.07 -4.07 4.61
CA LEU A 14 2.14 -4.75 5.52
C LEU A 14 1.27 -3.74 6.25
N VAL A 15 1.86 -2.68 6.82
CA VAL A 15 1.10 -1.63 7.52
C VAL A 15 0.10 -0.97 6.58
N LEU A 16 0.49 -0.67 5.34
CA LEU A 16 -0.41 -0.06 4.36
C LEU A 16 -1.57 -1.00 4.00
N VAL A 17 -1.30 -2.29 3.77
CA VAL A 17 -2.34 -3.29 3.46
C VAL A 17 -3.28 -3.49 4.66
N VAL A 18 -2.74 -3.62 5.87
CA VAL A 18 -3.55 -3.73 7.09
C VAL A 18 -4.39 -2.48 7.30
N ALA A 19 -3.82 -1.29 7.10
CA ALA A 19 -4.55 -0.03 7.18
C ALA A 19 -5.66 0.06 6.14
N TYR A 20 -5.43 -0.40 4.90
CA TYR A 20 -6.49 -0.50 3.89
C TYR A 20 -7.66 -1.34 4.39
N PHE A 21 -7.40 -2.57 4.85
CA PHE A 21 -8.47 -3.44 5.34
C PHE A 21 -9.17 -2.87 6.58
N LEU A 22 -8.41 -2.26 7.50
CA LEU A 22 -8.95 -1.67 8.72
C LEU A 22 -9.81 -0.44 8.40
N LEU A 23 -9.42 0.39 7.44
CA LEU A 23 -10.19 1.57 7.05
C LEU A 23 -11.43 1.18 6.24
N ASP A 24 -11.27 0.34 5.21
CA ASP A 24 -12.36 -0.06 4.31
C ASP A 24 -13.41 -0.90 5.05
N TYR A 25 -12.98 -2.00 5.68
CA TYR A 25 -13.89 -2.89 6.39
C TYR A 25 -14.15 -2.40 7.81
N GLY A 26 -13.12 -1.99 8.55
CA GLY A 26 -13.30 -1.61 9.95
C GLY A 26 -14.28 -0.45 10.11
N ILE A 27 -14.17 0.62 9.33
CA ILE A 27 -15.12 1.74 9.45
C ILE A 27 -16.52 1.32 8.97
N ALA A 28 -16.63 0.60 7.86
CA ALA A 28 -17.93 0.15 7.34
C ALA A 28 -18.68 -0.73 8.34
N TYR A 29 -17.99 -1.69 8.97
CA TYR A 29 -18.58 -2.62 9.93
C TYR A 29 -18.63 -2.08 11.38
N MET A 30 -17.86 -1.05 11.72
CA MET A 30 -17.96 -0.39 13.02
C MET A 30 -19.27 0.40 13.18
N SER A 31 -19.80 0.98 12.11
CA SER A 31 -21.04 1.77 12.18
C SER A 31 -22.25 0.94 12.69
N PRO A 32 -22.49 -0.29 12.20
CA PRO A 32 -23.44 -1.21 12.80
C PRO A 32 -23.11 -1.64 14.23
N LEU A 33 -21.85 -1.95 14.50
CA LEU A 33 -21.41 -2.45 15.80
C LEU A 33 -21.60 -1.42 16.93
N LEU A 34 -21.44 -0.14 16.60
CA LEU A 34 -21.62 1.00 17.50
C LEU A 34 -23.07 1.53 17.53
N GLY A 35 -24.00 0.89 16.81
CA GLY A 35 -25.41 1.28 16.74
C GLY A 35 -25.65 2.62 16.04
N LEU A 36 -24.70 3.10 15.24
CA LEU A 36 -24.80 4.36 14.48
C LEU A 36 -25.58 4.18 13.17
N ALA A 37 -25.64 2.95 12.65
CA ALA A 37 -26.43 2.57 11.48
C ALA A 37 -26.91 1.11 11.60
N SER A 38 -27.95 0.73 10.84
CA SER A 38 -28.43 -0.66 10.78
C SER A 38 -27.58 -1.52 9.83
N ASP A 39 -27.00 -0.89 8.81
CA ASP A 39 -26.25 -1.54 7.73
C ASP A 39 -24.83 -0.96 7.64
N PRO A 40 -23.84 -1.71 7.13
CA PRO A 40 -22.50 -1.21 6.88
C PRO A 40 -22.55 0.03 5.97
N VAL A 41 -21.93 1.12 6.41
CA VAL A 41 -21.91 2.37 5.64
C VAL A 41 -20.65 2.39 4.78
N PRO A 42 -20.76 2.26 3.45
CA PRO A 42 -19.59 2.28 2.58
C PRO A 42 -18.95 3.67 2.58
N ILE A 43 -17.63 3.70 2.65
CA ILE A 43 -16.86 4.94 2.60
C ILE A 43 -16.64 5.36 1.15
N PRO A 44 -16.80 6.64 0.78
CA PRO A 44 -16.43 7.11 -0.54
C PRO A 44 -14.95 6.84 -0.84
N ASN A 45 -14.66 6.31 -2.03
CA ASN A 45 -13.30 5.97 -2.45
C ASN A 45 -12.31 7.14 -2.34
N SER A 46 -12.77 8.37 -2.55
CA SER A 46 -11.96 9.58 -2.40
C SER A 46 -11.48 9.81 -0.96
N VAL A 47 -12.34 9.55 0.02
CA VAL A 47 -12.03 9.68 1.45
C VAL A 47 -11.09 8.55 1.88
N LEU A 48 -11.35 7.32 1.45
CA LEU A 48 -10.46 6.19 1.71
C LEU A 48 -9.06 6.45 1.16
N LEU A 49 -8.95 6.97 -0.07
CA LEU A 49 -7.67 7.35 -0.68
C LEU A 49 -6.93 8.41 0.15
N GLN A 50 -7.63 9.44 0.63
CA GLN A 50 -7.03 10.48 1.49
C GLN A 50 -6.45 9.89 2.79
N TYR A 51 -7.16 8.98 3.45
CA TYR A 51 -6.64 8.30 4.63
C TYR A 51 -5.43 7.43 4.31
N LEU A 52 -5.43 6.69 3.21
CA LEU A 52 -4.29 5.87 2.78
C LEU A 52 -3.06 6.72 2.45
N VAL A 53 -3.25 7.89 1.82
CA VAL A 53 -2.17 8.85 1.60
C VAL A 53 -1.60 9.32 2.94
N THR A 54 -2.46 9.63 3.91
CA THR A 54 -2.03 10.05 5.26
C THR A 54 -1.23 8.95 5.96
N VAL A 55 -1.71 7.70 5.92
CA VAL A 55 -0.98 6.53 6.45
C VAL A 55 0.37 6.36 5.74
N SER A 56 0.40 6.52 4.42
CA SER A 56 1.63 6.45 3.64
C SER A 56 2.65 7.51 4.06
N VAL A 57 2.21 8.75 4.32
CA VAL A 57 3.07 9.80 4.87
C VAL A 57 3.61 9.41 6.24
N GLY A 58 2.77 8.87 7.14
CA GLY A 58 3.21 8.39 8.45
C GLY A 58 4.27 7.27 8.35
N ILE A 59 4.08 6.32 7.43
CA ILE A 59 5.07 5.28 7.13
C ILE A 59 6.38 5.89 6.64
N LEU A 60 6.32 6.84 5.70
CA LEU A 60 7.51 7.49 5.15
C LEU A 60 8.29 8.23 6.23
N LEU A 61 7.61 8.98 7.10
CA LEU A 61 8.23 9.66 8.24
C LEU A 61 8.91 8.65 9.17
N TRP A 62 8.22 7.56 9.53
CA TRP A 62 8.77 6.52 10.39
C TRP A 62 9.98 5.83 9.77
N VAL A 63 9.98 5.57 8.46
CA VAL A 63 11.13 4.98 7.75
C VAL A 63 12.29 5.96 7.61
N SER A 64 12.01 7.25 7.38
CA SER A 64 13.04 8.28 7.17
C SER A 64 13.78 8.69 8.44
N ASP A 65 13.25 8.36 9.62
CA ASP A 65 13.83 8.72 10.92
C ASP A 65 15.23 8.09 11.17
N ASN A 66 15.60 7.05 10.42
CA ASN A 66 16.89 6.39 10.54
C ASN A 66 17.50 6.12 9.16
N ASP A 67 18.70 6.64 8.91
CA ASP A 67 19.38 6.52 7.62
C ASP A 67 19.61 5.08 7.17
N THR A 68 19.90 4.15 8.10
CA THR A 68 20.05 2.72 7.80
C THR A 68 18.72 2.13 7.35
N ARG A 69 17.62 2.42 8.07
CA ARG A 69 16.27 1.97 7.70
C ARG A 69 15.80 2.58 6.38
N TRP A 70 16.15 3.84 6.12
CA TRP A 70 15.86 4.51 4.86
C TRP A 70 16.62 3.90 3.69
N ALA A 71 17.91 3.59 3.87
CA ALA A 71 18.72 2.91 2.87
C ALA A 71 18.18 1.51 2.56
N GLU A 72 17.87 0.73 3.58
CA GLU A 72 17.24 -0.59 3.42
C GLU A 72 15.89 -0.49 2.73
N PHE A 73 15.02 0.45 3.12
CA PHE A 73 13.72 0.65 2.48
C PHE A 73 13.82 0.90 0.97
N LYS A 74 14.82 1.70 0.54
CA LYS A 74 15.08 2.00 -0.87
C LYS A 74 15.75 0.86 -1.63
N ALA A 75 16.45 -0.04 -0.94
CA ALA A 75 17.29 -1.06 -1.57
C ALA A 75 16.52 -1.94 -2.59
N PRO A 76 15.31 -2.45 -2.31
CA PRO A 76 14.55 -3.24 -3.29
C PRO A 76 14.21 -2.45 -4.55
N MET A 77 13.81 -1.18 -4.41
CA MET A 77 13.48 -0.32 -5.56
C MET A 77 14.72 -0.07 -6.42
N HIS A 78 15.84 0.27 -5.78
CA HIS A 78 17.11 0.50 -6.47
C HIS A 78 17.61 -0.77 -7.18
N GLN A 79 17.52 -1.93 -6.52
CA GLN A 79 17.89 -3.21 -7.10
C GLN A 79 17.10 -3.51 -8.37
N VAL A 80 15.77 -3.40 -8.34
CA VAL A 80 14.95 -3.63 -9.54
C VAL A 80 15.34 -2.70 -10.70
N MET A 81 15.74 -1.46 -10.40
CA MET A 81 16.12 -0.45 -11.40
C MET A 81 17.52 -0.62 -11.98
N VAL A 82 18.47 -1.17 -11.22
CA VAL A 82 19.90 -1.18 -11.60
C VAL A 82 20.43 -2.60 -11.84
N ASP A 83 20.00 -3.58 -11.06
CA ASP A 83 20.51 -4.95 -11.11
C ASP A 83 20.12 -5.64 -12.44
N PRO A 84 21.10 -6.11 -13.24
CA PRO A 84 20.85 -6.82 -14.49
C PRO A 84 20.05 -8.11 -14.30
N ASP A 85 20.20 -8.79 -13.16
CA ASP A 85 19.56 -10.08 -12.90
C ASP A 85 18.04 -9.93 -12.64
N LEU A 86 17.60 -8.72 -12.27
CA LEU A 86 16.20 -8.39 -12.02
C LEU A 86 15.48 -7.82 -13.26
N LYS A 87 16.03 -8.03 -14.46
CA LYS A 87 15.44 -7.56 -15.73
C LYS A 87 13.99 -8.01 -15.92
N ILE A 88 13.67 -9.26 -15.54
CA ILE A 88 12.30 -9.79 -15.63
C ILE A 88 11.34 -9.00 -14.73
N ALA A 89 11.74 -8.75 -13.48
CA ALA A 89 10.93 -7.98 -12.53
C ALA A 89 10.72 -6.52 -12.99
N ARG A 90 11.74 -5.93 -13.61
CA ARG A 90 11.64 -4.60 -14.20
C ARG A 90 10.66 -4.55 -15.37
N ILE A 91 10.80 -5.45 -16.33
CA ILE A 91 9.91 -5.53 -17.49
C ILE A 91 8.48 -5.83 -17.05
N SER A 92 8.29 -6.78 -16.12
CA SER A 92 6.96 -7.09 -15.62
C SER A 92 6.32 -5.86 -14.95
N LEU A 93 7.07 -5.09 -14.15
CA LEU A 93 6.56 -3.85 -13.57
C LEU A 93 6.18 -2.81 -14.64
N MET A 94 7.03 -2.64 -15.67
CA MET A 94 6.77 -1.72 -16.78
C MET A 94 5.54 -2.10 -17.62
N VAL A 95 5.18 -3.38 -17.68
CA VAL A 95 4.00 -3.85 -18.43
C VAL A 95 2.77 -3.91 -17.54
N LEU A 96 2.88 -4.46 -16.33
CA LEU A 96 1.77 -4.64 -15.41
C LEU A 96 1.21 -3.30 -14.92
N ALA A 97 2.05 -2.31 -14.63
CA ALA A 97 1.57 -1.03 -14.12
C ALA A 97 0.63 -0.31 -15.12
N PRO A 98 1.00 -0.10 -16.41
CA PRO A 98 0.08 0.45 -17.40
C PRO A 98 -1.17 -0.41 -17.62
N VAL A 99 -1.02 -1.74 -17.66
CA VAL A 99 -2.15 -2.65 -17.85
C VAL A 99 -3.14 -2.56 -16.69
N LEU A 100 -2.65 -2.50 -15.45
CA LEU A 100 -3.49 -2.30 -14.27
C LEU A 100 -4.19 -0.94 -14.31
N VAL A 101 -3.49 0.14 -14.67
CA VAL A 101 -4.11 1.47 -14.80
C VAL A 101 -5.19 1.46 -15.88
N ALA A 102 -4.92 0.87 -17.04
CA ALA A 102 -5.90 0.74 -18.11
C ALA A 102 -7.11 -0.08 -17.65
N PHE A 103 -6.87 -1.23 -17.00
CA PHE A 103 -7.94 -2.07 -16.46
C PHE A 103 -8.81 -1.33 -15.45
N LEU A 104 -8.20 -0.64 -14.47
CA LEU A 104 -8.94 0.12 -13.45
C LEU A 104 -9.71 1.31 -14.05
N THR A 105 -9.17 1.96 -15.09
CA THR A 105 -9.82 3.11 -15.72
C THR A 105 -10.99 2.68 -16.62
N PHE A 106 -10.79 1.64 -17.44
CA PHE A 106 -11.81 1.20 -18.40
C PHE A 106 -12.82 0.20 -17.84
N SER A 107 -12.60 -0.37 -16.65
CA SER A 107 -13.62 -1.17 -15.96
C SER A 107 -14.64 -0.33 -15.20
N GLN A 108 -14.39 0.98 -15.05
CA GLN A 108 -15.31 1.93 -14.40
C GLN A 108 -16.22 2.68 -15.39
N VAL A 109 -16.16 2.33 -16.68
CA VAL A 109 -16.99 2.86 -17.77
C VAL A 109 -17.94 1.75 -18.24
#